data_AF-A0A9C9L6F8-F1
#
_entry.id   AF-A0A9C9L6F8-F1
#
_cell.length_a   1.000
_cell.length_b   1.000
_cell.length_c   1.000
_cell.angle_alpha   90.00
_cell.angle_beta   90.00
_cell.angle_gamma   90.00
#
_symmetry.space_group_name_H-M   'P 1'
#
loop_
_entity.id
_entity.type
_entity.pdbx_description
1 polymer ?
#
loop_
_entity_poly.entity_id
_entity_poly.type
_entity_poly.pdbx_seq_one_letter_code
_entity_poly.pdbx_strand_id
1 'polypeptide(L)' 'MEHTTATANSLPARRHWGLSLWLLSCCLLFSSSYAGDAQIHDTRTLLVDGVYRVGARVDLALNDTLQEALHNGVPLVLK' A
#
# COMPACT_ATOMS: atom_id res chain seq x y z
N MET A 1 -45.11 53.32 0.60
CA MET A 1 -44.56 52.74 -0.64
C MET A 1 -43.12 52.36 -0.35
N GLU A 2 -42.72 51.18 -0.83
CA GLU A 2 -41.35 50.62 -0.86
C GLU A 2 -40.77 50.09 0.46
N HIS A 3 -40.52 48.76 0.51
CA HIS A 3 -39.17 48.20 0.36
C HIS A 3 -39.22 46.67 0.42
N THR A 4 -38.92 46.05 -0.72
CA THR A 4 -38.56 44.63 -0.87
C THR A 4 -37.20 44.35 -0.23
N THR A 5 -37.09 43.28 0.57
CA THR A 5 -35.79 42.68 0.93
C THR A 5 -35.80 41.21 0.55
N ALA A 6 -35.25 40.96 -0.64
CA ALA A 6 -34.81 39.65 -1.09
C ALA A 6 -33.70 39.13 -0.16
N THR A 7 -33.95 38.00 0.48
CA THR A 7 -32.94 37.27 1.28
C THR A 7 -32.13 36.38 0.34
N ALA A 8 -30.94 36.85 -0.03
CA ALA A 8 -29.94 36.05 -0.73
C ALA A 8 -29.22 35.15 0.29
N ASN A 9 -29.55 33.87 0.30
CA ASN A 9 -28.86 32.86 1.10
C ASN A 9 -27.62 32.37 0.34
N SER A 10 -26.43 32.85 0.69
CA SER A 10 -25.16 32.25 0.28
C SER A 10 -24.47 31.59 1.48
N LEU A 11 -24.33 30.26 1.42
CA LEU A 11 -23.68 29.41 2.43
C LEU A 11 -22.48 28.66 1.77
N PRO A 12 -21.50 28.16 2.55
CA PRO A 12 -20.09 28.47 2.36
C PRO A 12 -19.32 27.38 1.60
N ALA A 13 -19.21 27.50 0.28
CA ALA A 13 -18.44 26.58 -0.56
C ALA A 13 -16.92 26.53 -0.25
N ARG A 14 -16.38 27.48 0.51
CA ARG A 14 -14.92 27.67 0.70
C ARG A 14 -14.28 26.74 1.73
N ARG A 15 -15.05 26.12 2.64
CA ARG A 15 -14.53 25.30 3.74
C ARG A 15 -14.30 23.83 3.37
N HIS A 16 -15.01 23.34 2.36
CA HIS A 16 -14.95 21.93 1.92
C HIS A 16 -13.67 21.62 1.14
N TRP A 17 -13.10 22.61 0.46
CA TRP A 17 -11.87 22.45 -0.32
C TRP A 17 -10.65 22.21 0.57
N GLY A 18 -10.56 22.91 1.71
CA GLY A 18 -9.48 22.70 2.68
C GLY A 18 -9.50 21.29 3.28
N LEU A 19 -10.69 20.77 3.60
CA LEU A 19 -10.86 19.39 4.09
C LEU A 19 -10.47 18.36 3.02
N SER A 20 -10.82 18.60 1.76
CA SER A 20 -10.43 17.72 0.65
C SER A 20 -8.91 17.67 0.45
N LEU A 21 -8.22 18.81 0.53
CA LEU A 21 -6.76 18.85 0.46
C LEU A 21 -6.10 18.14 1.65
N TRP A 22 -6.69 18.27 2.85
CA TRP A 22 -6.20 17.60 4.05
C TRP A 22 -6.35 16.08 3.95
N LEU A 23 -7.52 15.59 3.50
CA LEU A 23 -7.72 14.16 3.26
C LEU A 23 -6.76 13.62 2.19
N LEU A 24 -6.58 14.35 1.08
CA LEU A 24 -5.65 13.94 0.01
C LEU A 24 -4.21 13.81 0.54
N SER A 25 -3.77 14.76 1.38
CA SER A 25 -2.45 14.72 2.02
C SER A 25 -2.31 13.52 2.96
N CYS A 26 -3.32 13.23 3.79
CA CYS A 26 -3.31 12.06 4.67
C CYS A 26 -3.25 10.74 3.89
N CYS A 27 -3.97 10.63 2.77
CA CYS A 27 -3.94 9.43 1.95
C CYS A 27 -2.56 9.21 1.32
N LEU A 28 -1.88 10.26 0.86
CA LEU A 28 -0.54 10.14 0.26
C LEU A 28 0.54 9.73 1.28
N LEU A 29 0.41 10.16 2.54
CA LEU A 29 1.33 9.79 3.62
C LEU A 29 1.15 8.35 4.11
N PHE A 30 -0.04 7.77 3.94
CA PHE A 30 -0.34 6.38 4.32
C PHE A 30 -0.05 5.35 3.22
N SER A 31 0.28 5.79 2.00
CA SER A 31 0.54 4.91 0.85
C SER A 31 1.89 4.19 0.87
N SER A 32 2.69 4.30 1.94
CA SER A 32 3.92 3.50 2.07
C SER A 32 3.56 2.09 2.54
N SER A 33 2.79 1.38 1.72
CA SER A 33 2.65 -0.07 1.82
C SER A 33 4.00 -0.66 1.45
N TYR A 34 4.77 -0.92 2.50
CA TYR A 34 6.05 -1.62 2.49
C TYR A 34 5.87 -2.98 1.85
N ALA A 35 6.03 -3.06 0.53
CA ALA A 35 6.28 -4.32 -0.14
C ALA A 35 7.70 -4.71 0.28
N GLY A 36 7.81 -5.65 1.23
CA GLY A 36 9.10 -6.14 1.71
C GLY A 36 9.94 -6.58 0.51
N ASP A 37 11.11 -5.96 0.38
CA ASP A 37 12.00 -6.19 -0.75
C ASP A 37 12.51 -7.63 -0.68
N ALA A 38 12.16 -8.46 -1.66
CA ALA A 38 12.61 -9.84 -1.72
C ALA A 38 14.01 -9.85 -2.33
N GLN A 39 15.01 -10.12 -1.51
CA GLN A 39 16.38 -10.15 -2.00
C GLN A 39 16.72 -11.56 -2.51
N ILE A 40 17.23 -11.62 -3.74
CA ILE A 40 17.64 -12.87 -4.40
C ILE A 40 19.16 -12.88 -4.48
N HIS A 41 19.76 -13.95 -3.96
CA HIS A 41 21.20 -14.13 -3.89
C HIS A 41 21.61 -15.53 -4.34
N ASP A 42 22.90 -15.71 -4.64
CA ASP A 42 23.51 -17.01 -4.93
C ASP A 42 22.79 -17.82 -6.02
N THR A 43 22.32 -17.13 -7.06
CA THR A 43 21.68 -17.77 -8.21
C THR A 43 22.68 -18.68 -8.92
N ARG A 44 22.38 -19.98 -8.97
CA ARG A 44 23.23 -21.00 -9.59
C ARG A 44 22.43 -21.87 -10.53
N THR A 45 23.04 -22.20 -11.65
CA THR A 45 22.51 -23.18 -12.60
C THR A 45 23.19 -24.51 -12.39
N LEU A 46 22.42 -25.57 -12.19
CA LEU A 46 22.89 -26.93 -11.97
C LEU A 46 22.33 -27.84 -13.06
N LEU A 47 23.15 -28.68 -13.66
CA LEU A 47 22.68 -29.75 -14.53
C LEU A 47 22.58 -31.03 -13.69
N VAL A 48 21.35 -31.48 -13.41
CA VAL A 48 21.07 -32.66 -12.57
C VAL A 48 20.17 -33.59 -13.37
N ASP A 49 20.58 -34.85 -13.53
CA ASP A 49 19.87 -35.87 -14.31
C ASP A 49 19.52 -35.44 -15.75
N GLY A 50 20.43 -34.68 -16.40
CA GLY A 50 20.22 -34.16 -17.76
C GLY A 50 19.25 -32.97 -17.84
N VAL A 51 18.76 -32.47 -16.71
CA VAL A 51 17.85 -31.31 -16.64
C VAL A 51 18.55 -30.12 -16.01
N TYR A 52 18.49 -28.97 -16.68
CA TYR A 52 18.95 -27.70 -16.12
C TYR A 52 17.99 -27.24 -15.03
N ARG A 53 18.54 -27.03 -13.83
CA ARG A 53 17.84 -26.50 -12.65
C ARG A 53 18.47 -25.16 -12.29
N VAL A 54 17.63 -24.19 -11.97
CA VAL A 54 18.08 -22.91 -11.40
C VAL A 54 17.72 -22.93 -9.93
N GLY A 55 18.71 -22.76 -9.07
CA GLY A 55 18.52 -22.56 -7.64
C GLY A 55 18.91 -21.15 -7.26
N ALA A 56 18.16 -20.52 -6.37
CA ALA A 56 18.50 -19.24 -5.77
C ALA A 56 18.18 -19.28 -4.27
N ARG A 57 18.92 -18.49 -3.49
CA ARG A 57 18.53 -18.17 -2.12
C ARG A 57 17.67 -16.92 -2.16
N VAL A 58 16.53 -16.97 -1.48
CA VAL A 58 15.58 -15.85 -1.44
C VAL A 58 15.35 -15.51 0.03
N ASP A 59 15.74 -14.31 0.41
CA ASP A 59 15.53 -13.79 1.75
C ASP A 59 14.33 -12.84 1.73
N LEU A 60 13.31 -13.14 2.54
CA LEU A 60 12.09 -12.34 2.65
C LEU A 60 12.05 -11.64 4.00
N ALA A 61 11.98 -10.31 3.97
CA ALA A 61 11.68 -9.51 5.14
C ALA A 61 10.15 -9.48 5.36
N LEU A 62 9.68 -10.27 6.33
CA LEU A 62 8.28 -10.27 6.77
C LEU A 62 8.07 -9.18 7.82
N ASN A 63 6.97 -8.45 7.74
CA ASN A 63 6.56 -7.55 8.83
C ASN A 63 5.96 -8.36 10.00
N ASP A 64 5.84 -7.72 11.17
CA ASP A 64 5.36 -8.36 12.40
C ASP A 64 4.00 -9.05 12.20
N THR A 65 3.09 -8.43 11.45
CA THR A 65 1.76 -8.99 11.17
C THR A 65 1.82 -10.26 10.32
N LEU A 66 2.64 -10.28 9.26
CA LEU A 66 2.82 -11.47 8.41
C LEU A 66 3.56 -12.58 9.16
N GLN A 67 4.54 -12.21 9.99
CA GLN A 67 5.26 -13.16 10.83
C GLN A 67 4.32 -13.82 11.85
N GLU A 68 3.45 -13.05 12.49
CA GLU A 68 2.43 -13.56 13.39
C GLU A 68 1.41 -14.45 12.67
N ALA A 69 0.95 -14.05 11.47
CA ALA A 69 0.04 -14.86 10.67
C ALA A 69 0.68 -16.21 10.29
N LEU A 70 1.95 -16.20 9.88
CA LEU A 70 2.70 -17.43 9.56
C LEU A 70 2.88 -18.31 10.81
N HIS A 71 3.17 -17.70 11.96
CA HIS A 71 3.29 -18.43 13.23
C HIS A 71 1.95 -19.08 13.65
N ASN A 72 0.83 -18.45 13.31
CA ASN A 72 -0.52 -18.99 13.51
C ASN A 72 -0.95 -19.98 12.41
N GLY A 73 -0.05 -20.38 11.52
CA GLY A 73 -0.27 -21.41 10.51
C GLY A 73 -0.99 -20.93 9.24
N VAL A 74 -1.08 -19.62 9.02
CA VAL A 74 -1.62 -19.08 7.77
C VAL A 74 -0.62 -19.30 6.64
N PRO A 75 -0.98 -20.01 5.56
CA PRO A 75 -0.07 -20.26 4.44
C PRO A 75 0.18 -18.97 3.65
N LEU A 76 1.45 -18.67 3.40
CA LEU A 76 1.86 -17.59 2.50
C LEU A 76 2.03 -18.13 1.08
N VAL A 77 1.42 -17.45 0.12
CA VAL A 77 1.54 -17.78 -1.31
C VAL A 77 2.37 -16.69 -1.98
N LEU A 78 3.54 -17.08 -2.48
CA LEU A 78 4.37 -16.23 -3.35
C LEU A 78 3.82 -16.34 -4.77
N LYS A 79 3.53 -15.19 -5.41
CA LYS A 79 3.02 -15.09 -6.78
C LYS A 79 4.04 -14.42 -7.69
#